data_AF-A0A5E4I8X3-F1
#
_entry.id   AF-A0A5E4I8X3-F1
#
_cell.length_a   1.000
_cell.length_b   1.000
_cell.length_c   1.000
_cell.angle_alpha   90.00
_cell.angle_beta   90.00
_cell.angle_gamma   90.00
#
_symmetry.space_group_name_H-M   'P 1'
#
loop_
_entity.id
_entity.type
_entity.pdbx_description
1 polymer ?
#
loop_
_entity_poly.entity_id
_entity_poly.type
_entity_poly.pdbx_seq_one_letter_code
_entity_poly.pdbx_strand_id
1 'polypeptide(L)'
;MTLAKYLQKHVSSKLKAFIIPHGMTLQAYKTNCDNKYTCIVCKRMMLRYAEAIAKKEKADAVIMGDSLGQVASQTLQNLRVVEQAVSIPILRPLIGFDKEDTIQIAKRIGTFDLSILPADGCGAVPIKPSTQARLEQILTEEQKININELVRFAVMHALSVKL
;
A
#
# COMPACT_ATOMS: atom_id res chain seq x y z
N MET A 1 0.64 -1.32 -16.23
CA MET A 1 1.04 0.09 -16.47
C MET A 1 0.00 0.90 -17.24
N THR A 2 -1.03 0.27 -17.80
CA THR A 2 -2.11 0.90 -18.57
C THR A 2 -2.87 1.98 -17.80
N LEU A 3 -3.25 1.72 -16.55
CA LEU A 3 -3.97 2.68 -15.71
C LEU A 3 -3.15 3.96 -15.47
N ALA A 4 -1.86 3.84 -15.16
CA ALA A 4 -1.01 5.01 -14.91
C ALA A 4 -0.84 5.88 -16.16
N LYS A 5 -0.72 5.26 -17.35
CA LYS A 5 -0.72 5.98 -18.64
C LYS A 5 -2.07 6.65 -18.95
N TYR A 6 -3.17 6.04 -18.53
CA TYR A 6 -4.49 6.65 -18.65
C TYR A 6 -4.58 7.90 -17.77
N LEU A 7 -4.15 7.81 -16.51
CA LEU A 7 -4.15 8.94 -15.57
C LEU A 7 -3.29 10.11 -16.04
N GLN A 8 -2.17 9.86 -16.73
CA GLN A 8 -1.32 10.91 -17.31
C GLN A 8 -2.11 11.88 -18.22
N LYS A 9 -3.18 11.41 -18.87
CA LYS A 9 -4.03 12.26 -19.74
C LYS A 9 -4.92 13.23 -18.96
N HIS A 10 -5.12 12.98 -17.67
CA HIS A 10 -6.04 13.70 -16.78
C HIS A 10 -5.32 14.60 -15.77
N VAL A 11 -3.98 14.63 -15.80
CA VAL A 11 -3.16 15.46 -14.93
C VAL A 11 -2.23 16.32 -15.78
N SER A 12 -2.05 17.58 -15.39
CA SER A 12 -1.17 18.52 -16.08
C SER A 12 0.32 18.25 -15.83
N SER A 13 0.64 17.61 -14.70
CA SER A 13 2.01 17.24 -14.33
C SER A 13 2.46 15.93 -14.98
N LYS A 14 3.75 15.82 -15.31
CA LYS A 14 4.35 14.54 -15.73
C LYS A 14 4.39 13.57 -14.56
N LEU A 15 3.77 12.40 -14.73
CA LEU A 15 3.76 11.32 -13.76
C LEU A 15 5.04 10.48 -13.88
N LYS A 16 5.44 9.96 -12.73
CA LYS A 16 6.56 9.05 -12.58
C LYS A 16 6.07 7.84 -11.82
N ALA A 17 6.24 6.66 -12.40
CA ALA A 17 5.93 5.39 -11.76
C ALA A 17 7.20 4.79 -11.15
N PHE A 18 7.10 4.35 -9.90
CA PHE A 18 8.13 3.58 -9.23
C PHE A 18 7.65 2.14 -9.08
N ILE A 19 8.40 1.20 -9.65
CA ILE A 19 8.13 -0.23 -9.55
C ILE A 19 9.12 -0.80 -8.54
N ILE A 20 8.62 -1.18 -7.37
CA ILE A 20 9.43 -1.60 -6.23
C ILE A 20 9.36 -3.13 -6.09
N PRO A 21 10.50 -3.84 -6.09
CA PRO A 21 10.51 -5.29 -5.88
C PRO A 21 10.13 -5.62 -4.43
N HIS A 22 8.95 -6.23 -4.24
CA HIS A 22 8.43 -6.58 -2.91
C HIS A 22 8.67 -8.05 -2.51
N GLY A 23 9.05 -8.92 -3.47
CA GLY A 23 9.09 -10.37 -3.27
C GLY A 23 9.93 -10.83 -2.08
N MET A 24 11.15 -10.31 -1.92
CA MET A 24 12.03 -10.66 -0.80
C MET A 24 11.44 -10.22 0.55
N THR A 25 10.86 -9.02 0.60
CA THR A 25 10.22 -8.53 1.82
C THR A 25 8.99 -9.36 2.18
N LEU A 26 8.17 -9.68 1.18
CA LEU A 26 7.01 -10.57 1.32
C LEU A 26 7.43 -11.93 1.88
N GLN A 27 8.49 -12.53 1.34
CA GLN A 27 8.98 -13.80 1.85
C GLN A 27 9.48 -13.68 3.29
N ALA A 28 10.19 -12.61 3.63
CA ALA A 28 10.75 -12.41 4.96
C ALA A 28 9.67 -12.42 6.06
N TYR A 29 8.61 -11.62 5.94
CA TYR A 29 7.56 -11.63 6.97
C TYR A 29 6.63 -12.84 6.87
N LYS A 30 6.46 -13.46 5.69
CA LYS A 30 5.68 -14.71 5.60
C LYS A 30 6.36 -15.87 6.31
N THR A 31 7.70 -15.92 6.30
CA THR A 31 8.46 -16.97 6.99
C THR A 31 8.55 -16.71 8.49
N ASN A 32 8.75 -15.45 8.90
CA ASN A 32 9.16 -15.14 10.28
C ASN A 32 8.03 -14.59 11.17
N CYS A 33 6.99 -14.00 10.59
CA CYS A 33 5.90 -13.38 11.34
C CYS A 33 4.66 -14.27 11.39
N ASP A 34 3.77 -14.03 12.36
CA ASP A 34 2.46 -14.68 12.40
C ASP A 34 1.63 -14.31 11.16
N ASN A 35 1.19 -15.32 10.42
CA ASN A 35 0.48 -15.17 9.15
C ASN A 35 -0.76 -14.28 9.26
N LYS A 36 -1.45 -14.21 10.41
CA LYS A 36 -2.64 -13.35 10.55
C LYS A 36 -2.33 -11.85 10.40
N TYR A 37 -1.07 -11.46 10.57
CA TYR A 37 -0.62 -10.07 10.43
C TYR A 37 -0.03 -9.73 9.06
N THR A 38 0.07 -10.71 8.15
CA THR A 38 0.66 -10.55 6.81
C THR A 38 0.19 -9.27 6.10
N CYS A 39 -1.12 -9.01 6.02
CA CYS A 39 -1.64 -7.82 5.33
C CYS A 39 -1.23 -6.50 6.01
N ILE A 40 -1.13 -6.48 7.34
CA ILE A 40 -0.79 -5.29 8.11
C ILE A 40 0.70 -4.98 7.95
N VAL A 41 1.56 -5.99 8.13
CA VAL A 41 3.01 -5.85 7.90
C VAL A 41 3.29 -5.45 6.45
N CYS A 42 2.59 -6.07 5.49
CA CYS A 42 2.68 -5.73 4.07
C CYS A 42 2.38 -4.24 3.80
N LYS A 43 1.25 -3.71 4.30
CA LYS A 43 0.90 -2.28 4.16
C LYS A 43 1.92 -1.38 4.83
N ARG A 44 2.40 -1.73 6.03
CA ARG A 44 3.43 -0.96 6.73
C ARG A 44 4.73 -0.90 5.95
N MET A 45 5.17 -2.00 5.33
CA MET A 45 6.35 -2.01 4.45
C MET A 45 6.14 -1.16 3.19
N MET A 46 4.97 -1.25 2.53
CA MET A 46 4.65 -0.41 1.36
C MET A 46 4.68 1.09 1.70
N LEU A 47 4.15 1.48 2.87
CA LEU A 47 4.22 2.86 3.34
C LEU A 47 5.65 3.31 3.60
N ARG A 48 6.51 2.46 4.17
CA ARG A 48 7.94 2.77 4.35
C ARG A 48 8.63 3.02 3.02
N TYR A 49 8.30 2.22 1.99
CA TYR A 49 8.80 2.47 0.64
C TYR A 49 8.30 3.80 0.09
N ALA A 50 7.01 4.08 0.25
CA ALA A 50 6.40 5.32 -0.20
C ALA A 50 7.03 6.55 0.48
N GLU A 51 7.28 6.51 1.80
CA GLU A 51 7.94 7.59 2.52
C GLU A 51 9.40 7.78 2.04
N ALA A 52 10.14 6.70 1.80
CA ALA A 52 11.49 6.79 1.26
C ALA A 52 11.52 7.42 -0.13
N ILE A 53 10.57 7.06 -1.00
CA ILE A 53 10.41 7.68 -2.33
C ILE A 53 9.95 9.14 -2.20
N ALA A 54 9.00 9.44 -1.31
CA ALA A 54 8.51 10.79 -1.08
C ALA A 54 9.64 11.73 -0.64
N LYS A 55 10.53 11.28 0.27
CA LYS A 55 11.73 12.02 0.66
C LYS A 55 12.65 12.31 -0.54
N LYS A 56 12.84 11.34 -1.44
CA LYS A 56 13.67 11.51 -2.65
C LYS A 56 13.04 12.48 -3.66
N GLU A 57 11.73 12.42 -3.83
CA GLU A 57 10.99 13.26 -4.77
C GLU A 57 10.49 14.58 -4.15
N LYS A 58 10.84 14.85 -2.88
CA LYS A 58 10.41 16.02 -2.11
C LYS A 58 8.88 16.19 -2.05
N ALA A 59 8.17 15.06 -1.86
CA ALA A 59 6.72 15.06 -1.66
C ALA A 59 6.37 15.17 -0.17
N ASP A 60 5.29 15.89 0.13
CA ASP A 60 4.86 16.19 1.50
C ASP A 60 3.84 15.18 2.07
N ALA A 61 3.25 14.33 1.23
CA ALA A 61 2.22 13.38 1.64
C ALA A 61 2.19 12.11 0.77
N VAL A 62 1.58 11.05 1.31
CA VAL A 62 1.20 9.84 0.58
C VAL A 62 -0.32 9.78 0.45
N ILE A 63 -0.84 9.48 -0.74
CA ILE A 63 -2.28 9.27 -0.95
C ILE A 63 -2.55 7.76 -1.01
N MET A 64 -3.55 7.29 -0.26
CA MET A 64 -4.04 5.92 -0.30
C MET A 64 -5.53 5.87 -0.63
N GLY A 65 -5.93 4.87 -1.42
CA GLY A 65 -7.33 4.57 -1.73
C GLY A 65 -8.02 3.70 -0.67
N ASP A 66 -7.68 3.85 0.61
CA ASP A 66 -8.33 3.11 1.68
C ASP A 66 -9.77 3.62 1.91
N SER A 67 -10.72 2.72 2.12
CA SER A 67 -12.09 2.98 2.58
C SER A 67 -12.33 2.24 3.91
N LEU A 68 -13.00 2.88 4.88
CA LEU A 68 -13.14 2.34 6.22
C LEU A 68 -14.08 1.12 6.22
N GLY A 69 -13.61 0.00 6.78
CA GLY A 69 -14.42 -1.21 6.97
C GLY A 69 -14.62 -2.08 5.72
N GLN A 70 -14.04 -1.71 4.57
CA GLN A 70 -14.22 -2.48 3.33
C GLN A 70 -13.46 -3.82 3.33
N VAL A 71 -12.26 -3.87 3.91
CA VAL A 71 -11.49 -5.11 4.10
C VAL A 71 -10.89 -5.18 5.51
N ALA A 72 -10.49 -6.38 5.95
CA ALA A 72 -9.94 -6.61 7.29
C ALA A 72 -8.80 -5.65 7.66
N SER A 73 -7.93 -5.30 6.70
CA SER A 73 -6.81 -4.38 6.91
C SER A 73 -7.20 -2.89 6.98
N GLN A 74 -8.49 -2.56 6.88
CA GLN A 74 -9.03 -1.19 6.85
C GLN A 74 -10.06 -0.94 7.97
N THR A 75 -9.98 -1.68 9.08
CA THR A 75 -10.66 -1.27 10.32
C THR A 75 -9.97 -0.06 10.93
N LEU A 76 -10.67 0.72 11.76
CA LEU A 76 -10.10 1.89 12.43
C LEU A 76 -8.84 1.54 13.25
N GLN A 77 -8.87 0.38 13.92
CA GLN A 77 -7.75 -0.14 14.70
C GLN A 77 -6.55 -0.43 13.80
N ASN A 78 -6.76 -1.13 12.68
CA ASN A 78 -5.68 -1.47 11.77
C ASN A 78 -5.14 -0.24 11.02
N LEU A 79 -5.99 0.74 10.66
CA LEU A 79 -5.54 1.99 10.04
C LEU A 79 -4.59 2.75 10.97
N ARG A 80 -4.94 2.88 12.26
CA ARG A 80 -4.06 3.49 13.27
C ARG A 80 -2.70 2.79 13.33
N VAL A 81 -2.71 1.45 13.37
CA VAL A 81 -1.47 0.66 13.41
C VAL A 81 -0.67 0.82 12.12
N VAL A 82 -1.30 0.82 10.96
CA VAL A 82 -0.61 0.97 9.67
C VAL A 82 0.02 2.36 9.53
N GLU A 83 -0.69 3.41 9.93
CA GLU A 83 -0.25 4.81 9.84
C GLU A 83 1.00 5.09 10.67
N GLN A 84 1.12 4.47 11.85
CA GLN A 84 2.29 4.57 12.72
C GLN A 84 3.57 3.94 12.13
N ALA A 85 3.54 3.39 10.91
CA ALA A 85 4.76 2.97 10.22
C ALA A 85 5.57 4.16 9.70
N VAL A 86 4.95 5.30 9.43
CA VAL A 86 5.60 6.44 8.80
C VAL A 86 5.27 7.73 9.54
N SER A 87 6.07 8.76 9.27
CA SER A 87 5.89 10.11 9.79
C SER A 87 5.24 11.06 8.78
N ILE A 88 5.33 10.73 7.49
CA ILE A 88 4.72 11.52 6.42
C ILE A 88 3.18 11.42 6.48
N PRO A 89 2.45 12.54 6.32
CA PRO A 89 0.99 12.53 6.26
C PRO A 89 0.41 11.56 5.21
N ILE A 90 -0.64 10.83 5.60
CA ILE A 90 -1.38 9.93 4.71
C ILE A 90 -2.77 10.49 4.45
N LEU A 91 -3.06 10.84 3.20
CA LEU A 91 -4.37 11.29 2.75
C LEU A 91 -5.20 10.11 2.27
N ARG A 92 -6.46 10.01 2.72
CA ARG A 92 -7.39 8.92 2.38
C ARG A 92 -8.70 9.48 1.83
N PRO A 93 -8.73 9.91 0.55
CA PRO A 93 -9.91 10.55 -0.03
C PRO A 93 -11.17 9.69 0.01
N LEU A 94 -11.02 8.36 0.03
CA LEU A 94 -12.12 7.40 0.00
C LEU A 94 -12.54 6.90 1.38
N ILE A 95 -12.01 7.48 2.47
CA ILE A 95 -12.15 6.88 3.81
C ILE A 95 -13.61 6.72 4.26
N GLY A 96 -14.50 7.63 3.86
CA GLY A 96 -15.93 7.61 4.18
C GLY A 96 -16.84 7.14 3.04
N PHE A 97 -16.27 6.66 1.93
CA PHE A 97 -17.01 6.24 0.76
C PHE A 97 -17.28 4.74 0.84
N ASP A 98 -18.47 4.31 0.42
CA ASP A 98 -18.72 2.88 0.26
C ASP A 98 -18.16 2.37 -1.09
N LYS A 99 -18.37 1.07 -1.33
CA LYS A 99 -17.89 0.42 -2.55
C LYS A 99 -18.59 0.96 -3.80
N GLU A 100 -19.89 1.22 -3.72
CA GLU A 100 -20.66 1.70 -4.87
C GLU A 100 -20.27 3.13 -5.22
N ASP A 101 -20.11 4.01 -4.22
CA ASP A 101 -19.63 5.37 -4.44
C ASP A 101 -18.29 5.38 -5.18
N THR A 102 -17.36 4.53 -4.74
CA THR A 102 -16.04 4.39 -5.37
C THR A 102 -16.15 3.88 -6.81
N ILE A 103 -17.05 2.92 -7.07
CA ILE A 103 -17.31 2.41 -8.42
C ILE A 103 -17.89 3.50 -9.32
N GLN A 104 -18.84 4.30 -8.83
CA GLN A 104 -19.44 5.39 -9.60
C GLN A 104 -18.42 6.45 -9.95
N ILE A 105 -17.53 6.82 -9.02
CA ILE A 105 -16.40 7.70 -9.30
C ILE A 105 -15.50 7.08 -10.38
N ALA A 106 -15.11 5.81 -10.23
CA ALA A 106 -14.23 5.12 -11.18
C ALA A 106 -14.83 5.07 -12.60
N LYS A 107 -16.15 4.86 -12.73
CA LYS A 107 -16.86 4.93 -14.01
C LYS A 107 -16.86 6.34 -14.57
N ARG A 108 -17.19 7.34 -13.74
CA ARG A 108 -17.21 8.76 -14.13
C ARG A 108 -15.86 9.25 -14.64
N ILE A 109 -14.75 8.81 -14.02
CA ILE A 109 -13.39 9.19 -14.43
C ILE A 109 -12.76 8.21 -15.43
N GLY A 110 -13.51 7.20 -15.89
CA GLY A 110 -13.08 6.25 -16.91
C GLY A 110 -11.95 5.30 -16.50
N THR A 111 -11.75 5.06 -15.20
CA THR A 111 -10.76 4.10 -14.69
C THR A 111 -11.33 2.72 -14.38
N PHE A 112 -12.65 2.57 -14.35
CA PHE A 112 -13.32 1.33 -13.95
C PHE A 112 -12.90 0.13 -14.81
N ASP A 113 -13.07 0.21 -16.14
CA ASP A 113 -12.79 -0.90 -17.05
C ASP A 113 -11.32 -1.33 -17.03
N LEU A 114 -10.41 -0.36 -16.83
CA LEU A 114 -8.97 -0.63 -16.69
C LEU A 114 -8.61 -1.30 -15.35
N SER A 115 -9.41 -1.05 -14.31
CA SER A 115 -9.16 -1.54 -12.96
C SER A 115 -9.73 -2.94 -12.71
N ILE A 116 -10.67 -3.40 -13.55
CA ILE A 116 -11.28 -4.73 -13.47
C ILE A 116 -10.67 -5.74 -14.45
N LEU A 117 -9.62 -5.34 -15.19
CA LEU A 117 -8.91 -6.27 -16.06
C LEU A 117 -8.40 -7.48 -15.25
N PRO A 118 -8.45 -8.70 -15.83
CA PRO A 118 -7.97 -9.90 -15.13
C PRO A 118 -6.54 -9.72 -14.61
N ALA A 119 -6.35 -10.03 -13.34
CA ALA A 119 -5.06 -9.99 -12.68
C ALA A 119 -4.92 -11.20 -11.76
N ASP A 120 -3.70 -11.73 -11.68
CA ASP A 120 -3.37 -12.75 -10.70
C ASP A 120 -3.50 -12.14 -9.31
N GLY A 121 -4.49 -12.61 -8.54
CA GLY A 121 -4.74 -12.13 -7.19
C GLY A 121 -3.54 -12.35 -6.26
N CYS A 122 -3.56 -11.69 -5.10
CA CYS A 122 -2.50 -11.87 -4.12
C CYS A 122 -2.62 -13.21 -3.38
N GLY A 123 -1.73 -14.16 -3.67
CA GLY A 123 -1.66 -15.46 -2.97
C GLY A 123 -1.10 -15.41 -1.53
N ALA A 124 -0.86 -14.22 -0.98
CA ALA A 124 -0.34 -14.04 0.38
C ALA A 124 -1.43 -13.66 1.39
N VAL A 125 -2.70 -13.53 0.96
CA VAL A 125 -3.79 -13.17 1.87
C VAL A 125 -4.03 -14.32 2.87
N PRO A 126 -4.00 -14.05 4.18
CA PRO A 126 -4.26 -15.07 5.19
C PRO A 126 -5.70 -15.55 5.17
N ILE A 127 -5.94 -16.80 5.60
CA ILE A 127 -7.30 -17.34 5.76
C ILE A 127 -8.08 -16.56 6.83
N LYS A 128 -7.41 -16.15 7.91
CA LYS A 128 -7.98 -15.37 9.01
C LYS A 128 -7.13 -14.13 9.29
N PRO A 129 -7.27 -13.06 8.47
CA PRO A 129 -6.52 -11.83 8.67
C PRO A 129 -6.99 -11.13 9.96
N SER A 130 -6.05 -10.51 10.69
CA SER A 130 -6.39 -9.73 11.87
C SER A 130 -7.21 -8.48 11.49
N THR A 131 -8.33 -8.26 12.17
CA THR A 131 -9.18 -7.06 12.06
C THR A 131 -8.92 -6.05 13.17
N GLN A 132 -8.12 -6.40 14.17
CA GLN A 132 -7.93 -5.63 15.39
C GLN A 132 -6.51 -5.79 15.94
N ALA A 133 -5.50 -5.54 15.10
CA ALA A 133 -4.13 -5.62 15.55
C ALA A 133 -3.80 -4.53 16.56
N ARG A 134 -2.92 -4.85 17.50
CA ARG A 134 -2.33 -3.89 18.42
C ARG A 134 -0.94 -3.53 17.94
N LEU A 135 -0.56 -2.25 18.07
CA LEU A 135 0.73 -1.76 17.62
C LEU A 135 1.88 -2.57 18.22
N GLU A 136 1.85 -2.81 19.53
CA GLU A 136 2.87 -3.56 20.27
C GLU A 136 3.14 -4.94 19.64
N GLN A 137 2.06 -5.68 19.31
CA GLN A 137 2.17 -6.99 18.68
C GLN A 137 2.83 -6.88 17.31
N ILE A 138 2.42 -5.88 16.50
CA ILE A 138 3.02 -5.67 15.19
C ILE A 138 4.49 -5.28 15.31
N LEU A 139 4.87 -4.44 16.28
CA LEU A 139 6.28 -4.10 16.52
C LEU A 139 7.10 -5.33 16.92
N THR A 140 6.55 -6.23 17.76
CA THR A 140 7.19 -7.51 18.08
C THR A 140 7.38 -8.40 16.85
N GLU A 141 6.39 -8.46 15.95
CA GLU A 141 6.53 -9.20 14.70
C GLU A 141 7.57 -8.56 13.77
N GLU A 142 7.59 -7.23 13.70
CA GLU A 142 8.54 -6.46 12.90
C GLU A 142 9.99 -6.63 13.37
N GLN A 143 10.23 -6.91 14.65
CA GLN A 143 11.57 -7.22 15.18
C GLN A 143 12.16 -8.54 14.64
N LYS A 144 11.32 -9.43 14.09
CA LYS A 144 11.76 -10.72 13.52
C LYS A 144 12.36 -10.58 12.12
N ILE A 145 12.34 -9.38 11.55
CA ILE A 145 12.83 -9.09 10.20
C ILE A 145 13.65 -7.79 10.20
N ASN A 146 14.66 -7.69 9.33
CA ASN A 146 15.44 -6.46 9.20
C ASN A 146 14.73 -5.45 8.29
N ILE A 147 13.77 -4.69 8.85
CA ILE A 147 12.98 -3.70 8.11
C ILE A 147 13.87 -2.70 7.37
N ASN A 148 14.88 -2.14 8.03
CA ASN A 148 15.71 -1.09 7.47
C ASN A 148 16.49 -1.57 6.25
N GLU A 149 17.05 -2.78 6.31
CA GLU A 149 17.74 -3.39 5.19
C GLU A 149 16.78 -3.73 4.04
N LEU A 150 15.62 -4.33 4.35
CA LEU A 150 14.60 -4.68 3.35
C LEU A 150 14.07 -3.45 2.61
N VAL A 151 13.78 -2.36 3.32
CA VAL A 151 13.36 -1.08 2.74
C VAL A 151 14.46 -0.50 1.86
N ARG A 152 15.70 -0.44 2.37
CA ARG A 152 16.83 0.10 1.61
C ARG A 152 17.06 -0.68 0.33
N PHE A 153 17.06 -2.01 0.42
CA PHE A 153 17.22 -2.90 -0.73
C PHE A 153 16.11 -2.67 -1.76
N ALA A 154 14.85 -2.70 -1.34
CA ALA A 154 13.71 -2.55 -2.24
C ALA A 154 13.70 -1.19 -2.95
N VAL A 155 13.97 -0.11 -2.22
CA VAL A 155 13.99 1.26 -2.77
C VAL A 155 15.20 1.48 -3.68
N MET A 156 16.36 0.92 -3.37
CA MET A 156 17.56 1.00 -4.21
C MET A 156 17.35 0.34 -5.57
N HIS A 157 16.64 -0.79 -5.59
CA HIS A 157 16.32 -1.55 -6.80
C HIS A 157 14.98 -1.14 -7.44
N ALA A 158 14.41 0.00 -7.03
CA ALA A 158 13.18 0.51 -7.61
C ALA A 158 13.42 0.99 -9.05
N LEU A 159 12.64 0.46 -10.00
CA LEU A 159 12.65 0.95 -11.37
C LEU A 159 11.79 2.21 -11.48
N SER A 160 12.39 3.30 -11.93
CA SER A 160 11.70 4.56 -12.19
C SER A 160 11.33 4.68 -13.67
N VAL A 161 10.04 4.82 -13.97
CA VAL A 161 9.51 4.97 -15.31
C VAL A 161 8.81 6.32 -15.43
N LYS A 162 9.22 7.16 -16.38
CA LYS A 162 8.48 8.37 -16.74
C LYS A 162 7.35 7.98 -17.68
N LEU A 163 6.13 8.45 -17.39
CA LEU A 163 4.92 8.12 -18.15
C LEU A 163 4.64 9.11 -19.28
#